data_AF-A0A1H9D387-F1
#
_entry.id   AF-A0A1H9D387-F1
#
_cell.length_a   1.000
_cell.length_b   1.000
_cell.length_c   1.000
_cell.angle_alpha   90.00
_cell.angle_beta   90.00
_cell.angle_gamma   90.00
#
_symmetry.space_group_name_H-M   'P 1'
#
loop_
_entity.id
_entity.type
_entity.pdbx_description
1 polymer ?
#
loop_
_entity_poly.entity_id
_entity_poly.type
_entity_poly.pdbx_seq_one_letter_code
_entity_poly.pdbx_strand_id
1 'polypeptide(L)'
;MNKYLWLFIGILSSLMAAGGLMLKGDIPKLLSAGMFLVGMIVAMVAFISFFVSRSKQQTRDTQRVITDLELLRLFSKQPGGLLSADMIADKTELTKGEATARLSNLSTGGLLIAGANPTGMKYFYELSAPLEEISGIDLSGEPFLTIEDLQNIFIAYDYKVSPHDLMVTTGLPWNMLSREMQHFRKQGVVDVAYIQRPGDSYKQYILMEEYHRSDTLDLESRMRINEEVKQVLYDENLLV
;
A
#
# COMPACT_ATOMS: atom_id res chain seq x y z
N MET A 1 -19.34 -2.76 12.39
CA MET A 1 -20.01 -3.91 11.76
C MET A 1 -20.03 -3.68 10.25
N ASN A 2 -19.40 -4.56 9.46
CA ASN A 2 -18.92 -4.25 8.11
C ASN A 2 -20.07 -4.15 7.07
N LYS A 3 -20.04 -3.18 6.15
CA LYS A 3 -21.09 -2.98 5.11
C LYS A 3 -21.30 -4.23 4.25
N TYR A 4 -20.26 -5.03 4.07
CA TYR A 4 -20.31 -6.31 3.35
C TYR A 4 -21.16 -7.38 4.04
N LEU A 5 -21.31 -7.34 5.36
CA LEU A 5 -22.14 -8.29 6.11
C LEU A 5 -23.64 -8.09 5.82
N TRP A 6 -24.09 -6.83 5.75
CA TRP A 6 -25.48 -6.51 5.42
C TRP A 6 -25.84 -6.88 3.99
N LEU A 7 -24.92 -6.67 3.05
CA LEU A 7 -25.09 -7.06 1.65
C LEU A 7 -25.16 -8.58 1.50
N PHE A 8 -24.37 -9.32 2.29
CA PHE A 8 -24.39 -10.78 2.35
C PHE A 8 -25.71 -11.34 2.93
N ILE A 9 -26.22 -10.74 4.01
CA ILE A 9 -27.52 -11.11 4.62
C ILE A 9 -28.68 -10.84 3.64
N GLY A 10 -28.61 -9.74 2.88
CA GLY A 10 -29.61 -9.41 1.85
C GLY A 10 -29.65 -10.41 0.69
N ILE A 11 -28.48 -10.86 0.21
CA ILE A 11 -28.38 -11.87 -0.85
C ILE A 11 -28.83 -13.25 -0.36
N LEU A 12 -28.47 -13.62 0.88
CA LEU A 12 -28.84 -14.92 1.45
C LEU A 12 -30.36 -15.04 1.69
N SER A 13 -30.99 -13.96 2.16
CA SER A 13 -32.44 -13.93 2.42
C SER A 13 -33.27 -13.96 1.13
N SER A 14 -32.82 -13.29 0.06
CA SER A 14 -33.48 -13.33 -1.25
C SER A 14 -33.36 -14.70 -1.95
N LEU A 15 -32.22 -15.39 -1.79
CA LEU A 15 -32.04 -16.77 -2.30
C LEU A 15 -32.91 -17.79 -1.56
N MET A 16 -33.09 -17.66 -0.24
CA MET A 16 -33.99 -18.55 0.51
C MET A 16 -35.46 -18.32 0.16
N ALA A 17 -35.87 -17.07 -0.10
CA ALA A 17 -37.24 -16.76 -0.53
C ALA A 17 -37.57 -17.32 -1.92
N ALA A 18 -36.62 -17.32 -2.86
CA ALA A 18 -36.79 -17.89 -4.19
C ALA A 18 -36.84 -19.44 -4.17
N GLY A 19 -36.16 -20.09 -3.23
CA GLY A 19 -36.11 -21.55 -3.11
C GLY A 19 -37.41 -22.21 -2.61
N GLY A 20 -38.32 -21.45 -1.98
CA GLY A 20 -39.55 -21.99 -1.39
C GLY A 20 -40.70 -22.26 -2.36
N LEU A 21 -40.64 -21.80 -3.62
CA LEU A 21 -41.82 -21.73 -4.50
C LEU A 21 -41.81 -22.69 -5.71
N MET A 22 -40.80 -23.56 -5.86
CA MET A 22 -40.71 -24.47 -7.01
C MET A 22 -40.28 -25.89 -6.62
N LEU A 23 -41.27 -26.75 -6.32
CA LEU A 23 -41.07 -28.18 -6.10
C LEU A 23 -41.90 -29.01 -7.10
N LYS A 24 -41.35 -29.23 -8.30
CA LYS A 24 -41.60 -30.40 -9.16
C LYS A 24 -40.64 -30.41 -10.37
N GLY A 25 -39.72 -31.38 -10.40
CA GLY A 25 -38.69 -31.58 -11.43
C GLY A 25 -37.33 -31.91 -10.81
N ASP A 26 -36.33 -32.38 -11.58
CA ASP A 26 -34.96 -32.80 -11.20
C ASP A 26 -34.05 -31.71 -10.55
N ILE A 27 -34.68 -30.78 -9.85
CA ILE A 27 -34.17 -29.65 -9.08
C ILE A 27 -33.20 -30.02 -7.94
N PRO A 28 -33.24 -31.19 -7.24
CA PRO A 28 -32.34 -31.41 -6.10
C PRO A 28 -30.86 -31.44 -6.49
N LYS A 29 -30.54 -31.80 -7.74
CA LYS A 29 -29.16 -31.75 -8.26
C LYS A 29 -28.69 -30.33 -8.59
N LEU A 30 -29.59 -29.48 -9.07
CA LEU A 30 -29.27 -28.07 -9.36
C LEU A 30 -29.13 -27.26 -8.07
N LEU A 31 -29.98 -27.51 -7.07
CA LEU A 31 -29.87 -26.87 -5.76
C LEU A 31 -28.61 -27.30 -5.01
N SER A 32 -28.26 -28.60 -5.03
CA SER A 32 -27.03 -29.07 -4.40
C SER A 32 -25.77 -28.54 -5.10
N ALA A 33 -25.76 -28.47 -6.44
CA ALA A 33 -24.68 -27.85 -7.19
C ALA A 33 -24.55 -26.35 -6.88
N GLY A 34 -25.68 -25.63 -6.78
CA GLY A 34 -25.70 -24.21 -6.41
C GLY A 34 -25.15 -23.97 -5.01
N MET A 35 -25.59 -24.75 -4.02
CA MET A 35 -25.08 -24.68 -2.64
C MET A 35 -23.59 -24.98 -2.55
N PHE A 36 -23.09 -25.96 -3.32
CA PHE A 36 -21.68 -26.29 -3.37
C PHE A 36 -20.83 -25.14 -3.94
N LEU A 37 -21.28 -24.51 -5.03
CA LEU A 37 -20.60 -23.35 -5.62
C LEU A 37 -20.58 -22.15 -4.66
N VAL A 38 -21.70 -21.86 -4.00
CA VAL A 38 -21.75 -20.80 -2.97
C VAL A 38 -20.79 -21.12 -1.82
N GLY A 39 -20.77 -22.37 -1.36
CA GLY A 39 -19.83 -22.83 -0.32
C GLY A 39 -18.36 -22.64 -0.72
N MET A 40 -17.98 -22.98 -1.97
CA MET A 40 -16.63 -22.74 -2.47
C MET A 40 -16.29 -21.25 -2.53
N ILE A 41 -17.20 -20.40 -2.99
CA ILE A 41 -16.97 -18.94 -3.05
C ILE A 41 -16.75 -18.40 -1.64
N VAL A 42 -17.58 -18.79 -0.67
CA VAL A 42 -17.44 -18.36 0.73
C VAL A 42 -16.11 -18.83 1.32
N ALA A 43 -15.74 -20.10 1.09
CA ALA A 43 -14.46 -20.64 1.56
C ALA A 43 -13.27 -19.89 0.95
N MET A 44 -13.33 -19.56 -0.34
CA MET A 44 -12.28 -18.81 -1.04
C MET A 44 -12.14 -17.39 -0.50
N VAL A 45 -13.25 -16.68 -0.28
CA VAL A 45 -13.25 -15.33 0.30
C VAL A 45 -12.72 -15.35 1.73
N ALA A 46 -13.11 -16.34 2.54
CA ALA A 46 -12.61 -16.51 3.91
C ALA A 46 -11.10 -16.78 3.92
N PHE A 47 -10.62 -17.64 3.02
CA PHE A 47 -9.20 -17.97 2.88
C PHE A 47 -8.37 -16.74 2.48
N ILE A 48 -8.82 -15.97 1.48
CA ILE A 48 -8.16 -14.73 1.06
C ILE A 48 -8.14 -13.71 2.21
N SER A 49 -9.26 -13.53 2.91
CA SER A 49 -9.37 -12.58 4.03
C SER A 49 -8.43 -12.94 5.18
N PHE A 50 -8.32 -14.23 5.51
CA PHE A 50 -7.39 -14.72 6.52
C PHE A 50 -5.93 -14.42 6.15
N PHE A 51 -5.55 -14.69 4.89
CA PHE A 51 -4.18 -14.46 4.42
C PHE A 51 -3.82 -12.97 4.41
N VAL A 52 -4.74 -12.10 3.97
CA VAL A 52 -4.57 -10.64 3.99
C VAL A 52 -4.43 -10.12 5.43
N SER A 53 -5.27 -10.59 6.35
CA SER A 53 -5.23 -10.18 7.76
C SER A 53 -3.89 -10.54 8.42
N ARG A 54 -3.42 -11.78 8.21
CA ARG A 54 -2.14 -12.25 8.75
C ARG A 54 -0.95 -11.45 8.19
N SER A 55 -0.96 -11.16 6.89
CA SER A 55 0.08 -10.35 6.23
C SER A 55 0.17 -8.92 6.81
N LYS A 56 -0.99 -8.29 7.06
CA LYS A 56 -1.04 -6.96 7.70
C LYS A 56 -0.45 -6.96 9.11
N GLN A 57 -0.76 -7.98 9.90
CA GLN A 57 -0.26 -8.09 11.28
C GLN A 57 1.26 -8.30 11.32
N GLN A 58 1.80 -9.18 10.47
CA GLN A 58 3.25 -9.38 10.37
C GLN A 58 4.00 -8.12 9.91
N THR A 59 3.42 -7.33 9.00
CA THR A 59 4.04 -6.07 8.57
C THR A 59 4.13 -5.06 9.72
N ARG A 60 3.10 -4.98 10.58
CA ARG A 60 3.09 -4.06 11.73
C ARG A 60 4.13 -4.45 12.79
N ASP A 61 4.27 -5.74 13.07
CA ASP A 61 5.20 -6.23 14.10
C ASP A 61 6.67 -6.11 13.66
N THR A 62 6.94 -6.28 12.36
CA THR A 62 8.30 -6.22 11.81
C THR A 62 8.89 -4.81 11.68
N GLN A 63 8.07 -3.75 11.67
CA GLN A 63 8.57 -2.36 11.67
C GLN A 63 9.34 -2.00 12.95
N ARG A 64 9.12 -2.73 14.05
CA ARG A 64 9.89 -2.57 15.30
C ARG A 64 11.31 -3.12 15.20
N VAL A 65 11.54 -4.06 14.29
CA VAL A 65 12.84 -4.68 14.06
C VAL A 65 13.67 -3.84 13.09
N ILE A 66 13.07 -3.49 11.95
CA ILE A 66 13.70 -2.64 10.94
C ILE A 66 12.63 -1.82 10.21
N THR A 67 12.83 -0.52 10.14
CA THR A 67 11.95 0.39 9.40
C THR A 67 12.09 0.16 7.89
N ASP A 68 11.07 0.54 7.10
CA ASP A 68 11.17 0.44 5.63
C ASP A 68 12.34 1.27 5.06
N LEU A 69 12.60 2.46 5.63
CA LEU A 69 13.72 3.31 5.22
C LEU A 69 15.07 2.65 5.54
N GLU A 70 15.23 2.08 6.73
CA GLU A 70 16.45 1.33 7.09
C GLU A 70 16.64 0.11 6.22
N LEU A 71 15.56 -0.60 5.88
CA LEU A 71 15.58 -1.73 4.97
C LEU A 71 16.07 -1.32 3.58
N LEU A 72 15.61 -0.18 3.05
CA LEU A 72 16.14 0.38 1.79
C LEU A 72 17.61 0.77 1.91
N ARG A 73 18.03 1.36 3.03
CA ARG A 73 19.44 1.71 3.29
C ARG A 73 20.36 0.48 3.37
N LEU A 74 19.85 -0.74 3.53
CA LEU A 74 20.68 -1.94 3.40
C LEU A 74 21.17 -2.14 1.95
N PHE A 75 20.36 -1.78 0.95
CA PHE A 75 20.72 -1.92 -0.46
C PHE A 75 21.85 -0.96 -0.83
N SER A 76 21.79 0.29 -0.38
CA SER A 76 22.86 1.28 -0.65
C SER A 76 24.20 0.91 -0.01
N LYS A 77 24.18 0.14 1.08
CA LYS A 77 25.38 -0.36 1.77
C LYS A 77 25.90 -1.69 1.22
N GLN A 78 25.11 -2.39 0.41
CA GLN A 78 25.50 -3.69 -0.13
C GLN A 78 26.32 -3.53 -1.41
N PRO A 79 27.50 -4.17 -1.53
CA PRO A 79 28.24 -4.19 -2.78
C PRO A 79 27.38 -4.71 -3.95
N GLY A 80 27.27 -3.90 -5.00
CA GLY A 80 26.43 -4.20 -6.17
C GLY A 80 24.93 -3.94 -5.99
N GLY A 81 24.48 -3.41 -4.84
CA GLY A 81 23.10 -2.95 -4.65
C GLY A 81 22.01 -4.02 -4.66
N LEU A 82 22.39 -5.31 -4.65
CA LEU A 82 21.47 -6.44 -4.81
C LEU A 82 21.34 -7.26 -3.53
N LEU A 83 20.11 -7.47 -3.07
CA LEU A 83 19.80 -8.32 -1.92
C LEU A 83 18.64 -9.28 -2.23
N SER A 84 18.73 -10.51 -1.72
CA SER A 84 17.59 -11.45 -1.69
C SER A 84 17.00 -11.54 -0.29
N ALA A 85 15.79 -12.07 -0.15
CA ALA A 85 15.15 -12.27 1.16
C ALA A 85 16.03 -13.03 2.17
N ASP A 86 16.75 -14.07 1.72
CA ASP A 86 17.70 -14.82 2.56
C ASP A 86 18.80 -13.91 3.13
N MET A 87 19.39 -13.06 2.28
CA MET A 87 20.49 -12.17 2.68
C MET A 87 20.01 -11.10 3.66
N ILE A 88 18.75 -10.69 3.58
CA ILE A 88 18.15 -9.73 4.52
C ILE A 88 17.88 -10.42 5.86
N ALA A 89 17.35 -11.63 5.84
CA ALA A 89 17.17 -12.44 7.05
C ALA A 89 18.51 -12.69 7.76
N ASP A 90 19.61 -12.88 7.03
CA ASP A 90 20.95 -13.05 7.61
C ASP A 90 21.53 -11.77 8.22
N LYS A 91 21.06 -10.59 7.77
CA LYS A 91 21.57 -9.26 8.17
C LYS A 91 20.69 -8.56 9.20
N THR A 92 19.51 -9.11 9.49
CA THR A 92 18.48 -8.51 10.34
C THR A 92 17.89 -9.57 11.25
N GLU A 93 16.92 -9.22 12.09
CA GLU A 93 16.19 -10.20 12.91
C GLU A 93 14.90 -10.69 12.22
N LEU A 94 14.71 -10.36 10.94
CA LEU A 94 13.55 -10.80 10.17
C LEU A 94 13.68 -12.28 9.79
N THR A 95 12.57 -13.02 9.85
CA THR A 95 12.50 -14.33 9.19
C THR A 95 12.52 -14.15 7.66
N LYS A 96 12.94 -15.19 6.93
CA LYS A 96 12.89 -15.22 5.46
C LYS A 96 11.50 -14.86 4.91
N GLY A 97 10.44 -15.35 5.56
CA GLY A 97 9.05 -15.08 5.16
C GLY A 97 8.68 -13.61 5.31
N GLU A 98 9.07 -12.98 6.42
CA GLU A 98 8.86 -11.55 6.67
C GLU A 98 9.67 -10.68 5.71
N ALA A 99 10.95 -11.01 5.49
CA ALA A 99 11.79 -10.33 4.51
C ALA A 99 11.18 -10.42 3.10
N THR A 100 10.70 -11.60 2.70
CA THR A 100 10.01 -11.79 1.40
C THR A 100 8.76 -10.92 1.29
N ALA A 101 7.92 -10.89 2.33
CA ALA A 101 6.71 -10.08 2.34
C ALA A 101 7.02 -8.58 2.25
N ARG A 102 8.01 -8.10 3.02
CA ARG A 102 8.45 -6.69 3.00
C ARG A 102 9.02 -6.31 1.64
N LEU A 103 9.91 -7.13 1.07
CA LEU A 103 10.48 -6.90 -0.26
C LEU A 103 9.42 -6.87 -1.36
N SER A 104 8.46 -7.79 -1.31
CA SER A 104 7.34 -7.81 -2.26
C SER A 104 6.48 -6.55 -2.14
N ASN A 105 6.21 -6.07 -0.93
CA ASN A 105 5.44 -4.85 -0.70
C ASN A 105 6.16 -3.61 -1.23
N LEU A 106 7.45 -3.47 -0.93
CA LEU A 106 8.29 -2.37 -1.40
C LEU A 106 8.44 -2.39 -2.93
N SER A 107 8.63 -3.57 -3.52
CA SER A 107 8.70 -3.71 -4.98
C SER A 107 7.39 -3.32 -5.67
N THR A 108 6.25 -3.79 -5.16
CA THR A 108 4.91 -3.38 -5.64
C THR A 108 4.69 -1.87 -5.49
N GLY A 109 5.29 -1.27 -4.45
CA GLY A 109 5.25 0.17 -4.22
C GLY A 109 5.99 1.02 -5.24
N GLY A 110 6.87 0.39 -6.02
CA GLY A 110 7.80 1.04 -6.93
C GLY A 110 9.13 1.41 -6.27
N LEU A 111 9.40 0.94 -5.05
CA LEU A 111 10.64 1.21 -4.32
C LEU A 111 11.76 0.24 -4.70
N LEU A 112 11.41 -0.97 -5.11
CA LEU A 112 12.39 -1.99 -5.49
C LEU A 112 12.08 -2.58 -6.86
N ILE A 113 13.12 -2.85 -7.64
CA ILE A 113 13.04 -3.66 -8.86
C ILE A 113 13.39 -5.09 -8.48
N ALA A 114 12.57 -6.05 -8.92
CA ALA A 114 12.81 -7.47 -8.69
C ALA A 114 13.35 -8.12 -9.97
N GLY A 115 14.47 -8.83 -9.85
CA GLY A 115 15.05 -9.66 -10.89
C GLY A 115 15.15 -11.11 -10.43
N ALA A 116 14.91 -12.06 -11.33
CA ALA A 116 15.11 -13.48 -11.06
C ALA A 116 16.45 -13.94 -11.66
N ASN A 117 17.10 -14.90 -11.00
CA ASN A 117 18.22 -15.61 -11.62
C ASN A 117 17.74 -16.42 -12.85
N PRO A 118 18.64 -16.90 -13.74
CA PRO A 118 18.24 -17.62 -14.96
C PRO A 118 17.36 -18.86 -14.72
N THR A 119 17.47 -19.49 -13.54
CA THR A 119 16.65 -20.64 -13.15
C THR A 119 15.26 -20.25 -12.62
N GLY A 120 14.99 -18.97 -12.36
CA GLY A 120 13.74 -18.47 -11.77
C GLY A 120 13.56 -18.78 -10.27
N MET A 121 14.44 -19.57 -9.66
CA MET A 121 14.28 -20.05 -8.28
C MET A 121 14.64 -19.02 -7.21
N LYS A 122 15.41 -17.98 -7.56
CA LYS A 122 15.86 -16.96 -6.61
C LYS A 122 15.61 -15.57 -7.16
N TYR A 123 14.95 -14.75 -6.36
CA TYR A 123 14.75 -13.33 -6.60
C TYR A 123 15.82 -12.50 -5.89
N PHE A 124 16.32 -11.51 -6.61
CA PHE A 124 17.15 -10.44 -6.12
C PHE A 124 16.39 -9.13 -6.33
N TYR A 125 16.60 -8.21 -5.41
CA TYR A 125 16.00 -6.89 -5.44
C TYR A 125 17.10 -5.85 -5.49
N GLU A 126 16.81 -4.71 -6.11
CA GLU A 126 17.63 -3.50 -6.10
C GLU A 126 16.73 -2.28 -5.92
N LEU A 127 17.31 -1.15 -5.50
CA LEU A 127 16.60 0.12 -5.42
C LEU A 127 16.15 0.56 -6.82
N SER A 128 14.91 1.02 -6.96
CA SER A 128 14.44 1.54 -8.27
C SER A 128 14.98 2.95 -8.56
N ALA A 129 15.38 3.68 -7.52
CA ALA A 129 15.99 5.01 -7.58
C ALA A 129 17.00 5.16 -6.43
N PRO A 130 17.99 6.07 -6.53
CA PRO A 130 18.85 6.41 -5.41
C PRO A 130 18.05 7.00 -4.23
N LEU A 131 18.57 6.84 -3.02
CA LEU A 131 18.01 7.45 -1.81
C LEU A 131 18.59 8.86 -1.64
N GLU A 132 17.97 9.85 -2.28
CA GLU A 132 18.41 11.24 -2.23
C GLU A 132 17.78 11.99 -1.04
N GLU A 133 18.63 12.45 -0.12
CA GLU A 133 18.21 13.24 1.05
C GLU A 133 18.33 14.74 0.74
N ILE A 134 17.18 15.43 0.69
CA ILE A 134 17.14 16.90 0.64
C ILE A 134 16.97 17.43 2.05
N SER A 135 17.98 18.14 2.55
CA SER A 135 17.96 18.76 3.88
C SER A 135 17.17 20.06 3.90
N GLY A 136 16.55 20.39 5.04
CA GLY A 136 15.92 21.70 5.26
C GLY A 136 14.45 21.81 4.83
N ILE A 137 13.80 20.67 4.56
CA ILE A 137 12.35 20.62 4.35
C ILE A 137 11.66 20.69 5.72
N ASP A 138 10.84 21.71 5.92
CA ASP A 138 10.05 21.88 7.14
C ASP A 138 8.73 21.10 6.99
N LEU A 139 8.54 20.09 7.84
CA LEU A 139 7.34 19.26 7.87
C LEU A 139 6.55 19.57 9.14
N SER A 140 5.23 19.41 9.07
CA SER A 140 4.24 19.72 10.11
C SER A 140 4.49 19.01 11.46
N GLY A 141 5.28 17.93 11.46
CA GLY A 141 5.51 17.08 12.63
C GLY A 141 4.36 16.12 12.95
N GLU A 142 3.29 16.17 12.15
CA GLU A 142 2.18 15.22 12.23
C GLU A 142 2.63 13.81 11.83
N PRO A 143 2.03 12.75 12.39
CA PRO A 143 2.37 11.36 12.05
C PRO A 143 1.79 10.91 10.69
N PHE A 144 1.39 11.86 9.84
CA PHE A 144 0.81 11.67 8.51
C PHE A 144 1.12 12.91 7.65
N LEU A 145 1.09 12.77 6.32
CA LEU A 145 1.28 13.90 5.42
C LEU A 145 0.08 14.85 5.44
N THR A 146 0.36 16.14 5.59
CA THR A 146 -0.58 17.23 5.32
C THR A 146 -0.42 17.75 3.89
N ILE A 147 -1.38 18.55 3.40
CA ILE A 147 -1.24 19.26 2.11
C ILE A 147 -0.02 20.18 2.12
N GLU A 148 0.27 20.80 3.26
CA GLU A 148 1.41 21.68 3.47
C GLU A 148 2.73 20.91 3.33
N ASP A 149 2.79 19.71 3.92
CA ASP A 149 3.94 18.80 3.77
C ASP A 149 4.12 18.40 2.31
N LEU A 150 3.03 18.04 1.62
CA LEU A 150 3.09 17.73 0.19
C LEU A 150 3.60 18.93 -0.61
N GLN A 151 3.12 20.13 -0.36
CA GLN A 151 3.60 21.33 -1.06
C GLN A 151 5.10 21.53 -0.85
N ASN A 152 5.57 21.46 0.39
CA ASN A 152 6.98 21.64 0.72
C ASN A 152 7.87 20.56 0.08
N ILE A 153 7.43 19.29 0.13
CA ILE A 153 8.13 18.17 -0.50
C ILE A 153 8.18 18.36 -2.02
N PHE A 154 7.05 18.65 -2.66
CA PHE A 154 7.01 18.81 -4.11
C PHE A 154 7.85 20.00 -4.59
N ILE A 155 7.84 21.12 -3.87
CA ILE A 155 8.71 22.26 -4.19
C ILE A 155 10.19 21.87 -4.08
N ALA A 156 10.57 21.14 -3.02
CA ALA A 156 11.96 20.73 -2.80
C ALA A 156 12.49 19.79 -3.90
N TYR A 157 11.62 18.96 -4.46
CA TYR A 157 11.95 17.99 -5.52
C TYR A 157 11.55 18.44 -6.94
N ASP A 158 11.41 19.76 -7.19
CA ASP A 158 11.05 20.31 -8.52
C ASP A 158 9.80 19.64 -9.13
N TYR A 159 8.80 19.42 -8.28
CA TYR A 159 7.51 18.80 -8.58
C TYR A 159 7.59 17.38 -9.16
N LYS A 160 8.73 16.69 -8.98
CA LYS A 160 8.96 15.31 -9.40
C LYS A 160 9.23 14.48 -8.16
N VAL A 161 8.17 13.97 -7.55
CA VAL A 161 8.26 13.24 -6.28
C VAL A 161 8.04 11.76 -6.53
N SER A 162 9.08 10.96 -6.32
CA SER A 162 9.00 9.52 -6.34
C SER A 162 8.56 8.94 -4.99
N PRO A 163 8.17 7.65 -4.94
CA PRO A 163 8.03 6.92 -3.68
C PRO A 163 9.28 6.97 -2.78
N HIS A 164 10.49 7.01 -3.36
CA HIS A 164 11.74 7.07 -2.61
C HIS A 164 11.85 8.42 -1.89
N ASP A 165 11.59 9.51 -2.61
CA ASP A 165 11.68 10.87 -2.08
C ASP A 165 10.74 11.07 -0.88
N LEU A 166 9.50 10.59 -1.00
CA LEU A 166 8.54 10.62 0.11
C LEU A 166 9.06 9.89 1.34
N MET A 167 9.58 8.67 1.16
CA MET A 167 10.01 7.85 2.29
C MET A 167 11.29 8.37 2.95
N VAL A 168 12.23 8.87 2.15
CA VAL A 168 13.46 9.47 2.65
C VAL A 168 13.17 10.78 3.39
N THR A 169 12.28 11.62 2.84
CA THR A 169 11.97 12.93 3.42
C THR A 169 11.14 12.83 4.69
N THR A 170 10.14 11.95 4.71
CA THR A 170 9.21 11.86 5.85
C THR A 170 9.66 10.85 6.91
N GLY A 171 10.48 9.86 6.54
CA GLY A 171 10.78 8.72 7.39
C GLY A 171 9.59 7.80 7.67
N LEU A 172 8.42 8.05 7.07
CA LEU A 172 7.20 7.29 7.32
C LEU A 172 7.26 5.91 6.62
N PRO A 173 6.66 4.86 7.21
CA PRO A 173 6.55 3.55 6.58
C PRO A 173 5.79 3.59 5.24
N TRP A 174 6.20 2.75 4.28
CA TRP A 174 5.63 2.78 2.94
C TRP A 174 4.13 2.43 2.91
N ASN A 175 3.68 1.53 3.80
CA ASN A 175 2.27 1.18 3.91
C ASN A 175 1.39 2.38 4.32
N MET A 176 1.93 3.31 5.11
CA MET A 176 1.25 4.55 5.50
C MET A 176 1.26 5.54 4.33
N LEU A 177 2.45 5.86 3.80
CA LEU A 177 2.60 6.78 2.66
C LEU A 177 1.75 6.36 1.45
N SER A 178 1.74 5.08 1.11
CA SER A 178 0.94 4.58 -0.03
C SER A 178 -0.57 4.76 0.17
N ARG A 179 -1.07 4.73 1.42
CA ARG A 179 -2.47 4.99 1.76
C ARG A 179 -2.80 6.46 1.67
N GLU A 180 -1.95 7.31 2.24
CA GLU A 180 -2.09 8.76 2.19
C GLU A 180 -2.10 9.25 0.75
N MET A 181 -1.10 8.85 -0.05
CA MET A 181 -1.03 9.20 -1.48
C MET A 181 -2.21 8.65 -2.28
N GLN A 182 -2.77 7.49 -1.92
CA GLN A 182 -3.98 6.98 -2.54
C GLN A 182 -5.21 7.85 -2.19
N HIS A 183 -5.31 8.35 -0.96
CA HIS A 183 -6.36 9.26 -0.54
C HIS A 183 -6.25 10.61 -1.24
N PHE A 184 -5.07 11.23 -1.22
CA PHE A 184 -4.79 12.47 -1.94
C PHE A 184 -5.14 12.35 -3.43
N ARG A 185 -4.84 11.21 -4.06
CA ARG A 185 -5.24 10.97 -5.45
C ARG A 185 -6.75 10.93 -5.66
N LYS A 186 -7.49 10.31 -4.74
CA LYS A 186 -8.96 10.28 -4.80
C LYS A 186 -9.57 11.67 -4.62
N GLN A 187 -8.92 12.53 -3.83
CA GLN A 187 -9.33 13.92 -3.60
C GLN A 187 -8.87 14.87 -4.72
N GLY A 188 -8.15 14.39 -5.74
CA GLY A 188 -7.63 15.23 -6.82
C GLY A 188 -6.44 16.10 -6.43
N VAL A 189 -5.80 15.85 -5.28
CA VAL A 189 -4.62 16.62 -4.83
C VAL A 189 -3.38 16.23 -5.62
N VAL A 190 -3.20 14.94 -5.85
CA VAL A 190 -2.06 14.39 -6.58
C VAL A 190 -2.54 13.45 -7.68
N ASP A 191 -1.72 13.27 -8.70
CA ASP A 191 -1.87 12.20 -9.70
C ASP A 191 -0.60 11.35 -9.74
N VAL A 192 -0.66 10.23 -10.47
CA VAL A 192 0.45 9.28 -10.62
C VAL A 192 0.76 9.09 -12.09
N ALA A 193 2.01 9.35 -12.46
CA ALA A 193 2.55 9.02 -13.75
C ALA A 193 3.52 7.84 -13.66
N TYR A 194 3.45 6.95 -14.66
CA TYR A 194 4.39 5.85 -14.83
C TYR A 194 5.30 6.15 -16.02
N ILE A 195 6.49 6.68 -15.76
CA ILE A 195 7.44 7.13 -16.78
C ILE A 195 8.78 6.49 -16.49
N GLN A 196 9.32 5.75 -17.45
CA GLN A 196 10.69 5.26 -17.34
C GLN A 196 11.67 6.42 -17.49
N ARG A 197 12.45 6.66 -16.43
CA ARG A 197 13.52 7.65 -16.41
C ARG A 197 14.81 6.97 -15.96
N PRO A 198 15.90 7.05 -16.73
CA PRO A 198 17.17 6.50 -16.29
C PRO A 198 17.60 7.10 -14.95
N GLY A 199 17.87 6.24 -13.97
CA GLY A 199 18.33 6.67 -12.64
C GLY A 199 17.24 7.17 -11.69
N ASP A 200 15.96 7.01 -12.04
CA ASP A 200 14.83 7.47 -11.25
C ASP A 200 13.73 6.39 -11.24
N SER A 201 12.83 6.47 -10.27
CA SER A 201 11.72 5.54 -10.10
C SER A 201 10.77 5.65 -11.29
N TYR A 202 10.32 4.50 -11.80
CA TYR A 202 9.32 4.45 -12.87
C TYR A 202 7.98 5.06 -12.46
N LYS A 203 7.70 5.15 -11.15
CA LYS A 203 6.48 5.73 -10.58
C LYS A 203 6.79 7.09 -10.01
N GLN A 204 6.03 8.09 -10.43
CA GLN A 204 6.17 9.49 -10.03
C GLN A 204 4.82 10.03 -9.61
N TYR A 205 4.79 10.80 -8.53
CA TYR A 205 3.63 11.58 -8.11
C TYR A 205 3.72 12.99 -8.68
N ILE A 206 2.56 13.54 -9.02
CA ILE A 206 2.41 14.89 -9.59
C ILE A 206 1.43 15.64 -8.71
N LEU A 207 1.82 16.79 -8.17
CA LEU A 207 0.91 17.67 -7.45
C LEU A 207 0.05 18.43 -8.48
N MET A 208 -1.27 18.45 -8.29
CA MET A 208 -2.15 19.18 -9.20
C MET A 208 -1.95 20.68 -9.08
N GLU A 209 -2.11 21.41 -10.19
CA GLU A 209 -1.77 22.84 -10.32
C GLU A 209 -2.45 23.71 -9.26
N GLU A 210 -3.69 23.38 -8.89
CA GLU A 210 -4.46 24.09 -7.87
C GLU A 210 -3.82 24.03 -6.46
N TYR A 211 -2.95 23.03 -6.22
CA TYR A 211 -2.19 22.86 -4.99
C TYR A 211 -0.74 23.33 -5.08
N HIS A 212 -0.28 23.90 -6.19
CA HIS A 212 1.09 24.42 -6.29
C HIS A 212 1.33 25.66 -5.43
N ARG A 213 0.26 26.38 -5.08
CA ARG A 213 0.33 27.57 -4.25
C ARG A 213 -0.63 27.47 -3.07
N SER A 214 -0.18 27.94 -1.91
CA SER A 214 -0.96 27.87 -0.68
C SER A 214 -2.08 28.92 -0.61
N ASP A 215 -2.00 29.96 -1.43
CA ASP A 215 -2.93 31.11 -1.48
C ASP A 215 -4.17 30.87 -2.34
N THR A 216 -4.14 29.88 -3.23
CA THR A 216 -5.25 29.51 -4.11
C THR A 216 -6.24 28.53 -3.48
N LEU A 217 -5.85 27.90 -2.36
CA LEU A 217 -6.67 26.92 -1.66
C LEU A 217 -7.42 27.54 -0.50
N ASP A 218 -8.72 27.26 -0.44
CA ASP A 218 -9.53 27.54 0.73
C ASP A 218 -9.01 26.76 1.95
N LEU A 219 -8.84 27.46 3.08
CA LEU A 219 -8.30 26.94 4.32
C LEU A 219 -9.18 25.81 4.88
N GLU A 220 -10.51 25.93 4.79
CA GLU A 220 -11.42 24.90 5.28
C GLU A 220 -11.26 23.61 4.48
N SER A 221 -11.09 23.72 3.17
CA SER A 221 -10.85 22.58 2.29
C SER A 221 -9.53 21.86 2.60
N ARG A 222 -8.46 22.60 2.93
CA ARG A 222 -7.18 22.02 3.37
C ARG A 222 -7.32 21.24 4.68
N MET A 223 -7.92 21.89 5.68
CA MET A 223 -8.14 21.26 6.99
C MET A 223 -9.01 20.02 6.87
N ARG A 224 -10.06 20.07 6.04
CA ARG A 224 -10.92 18.91 5.77
C ARG A 224 -10.14 17.75 5.18
N ILE A 225 -9.34 17.98 4.14
CA ILE A 225 -8.56 16.90 3.50
C ILE A 225 -7.54 16.31 4.48
N ASN A 226 -6.82 17.15 5.22
CA ASN A 226 -5.85 16.69 6.23
C ASN A 226 -6.53 15.83 7.31
N GLU A 227 -7.69 16.25 7.81
CA GLU A 227 -8.47 15.47 8.77
C GLU A 227 -8.99 14.16 8.16
N GLU A 228 -9.41 14.15 6.89
CA GLU A 228 -9.81 12.91 6.22
C GLU A 228 -8.66 11.92 6.08
N VAL A 229 -7.44 12.37 5.74
CA VAL A 229 -6.25 11.52 5.69
C VAL A 229 -6.01 10.88 7.06
N LYS A 230 -6.01 11.71 8.11
CA LYS A 230 -5.89 11.25 9.49
C LYS A 230 -6.95 10.21 9.84
N GLN A 231 -8.23 10.45 9.50
CA GLN A 231 -9.31 9.48 9.75
C GLN A 231 -9.10 8.17 9.01
N VAL A 232 -8.67 8.18 7.74
CA VAL A 232 -8.35 6.96 6.99
C VAL A 232 -7.28 6.13 7.70
N LEU A 233 -6.25 6.78 8.24
CA LEU A 233 -5.19 6.07 8.95
C LEU A 233 -5.64 5.56 10.33
N TYR A 234 -6.49 6.29 11.04
CA TYR A 234 -7.12 5.80 12.28
C TYR A 234 -8.01 4.59 12.02
N ASP A 235 -8.89 4.66 11.03
CA ASP A 235 -9.79 3.56 10.65
C ASP A 235 -9.01 2.28 10.26
N GLU A 236 -7.83 2.46 9.66
CA GLU A 236 -6.93 1.36 9.28
C GLU A 236 -5.97 0.92 10.40
N ASN A 237 -6.04 1.52 11.59
CA ASN A 237 -5.15 1.28 12.74
C ASN A 237 -3.66 1.51 12.43
N LEU A 238 -3.38 2.47 11.55
CA LEU A 238 -2.03 2.92 11.20
C LEU A 238 -1.57 4.07 12.09
N LEU A 239 -2.50 4.82 12.66
CA LEU A 239 -2.28 5.74 13.78
C LEU A 239 -2.81 5.11 15.07
N VAL A 240 -2.14 5.37 16.19
CA VAL A 240 -2.53 4.93 17.55
C VAL A 240 -2.74 6.14 18.43
#